data_AF-A0A448W416-F1
#
_entry.id   AF-A0A448W416-F1
#
_cell.length_a   1.000
_cell.length_b   1.000
_cell.length_c   1.000
_cell.angle_alpha   90.00
_cell.angle_beta   90.00
_cell.angle_gamma   90.00
#
_symmetry.space_group_name_H-M   'P 1'
#
loop_
_entity.id
_entity.type
_entity.pdbx_description
1 polymer ?
#
loop_
_entity_poly.entity_id
_entity_poly.type
_entity_poly.pdbx_seq_one_letter_code
_entity_poly.pdbx_strand_id
1 'polypeptide(L)'
;MALKKKVIQDDGVTTEYHRILYVQSTVNSHCSVAVISLVSEEIRNKQLAGEIQQPYQKIVTYETTEYDDLTIEKAYEYLKTLPEFEGAEDILEEKHNLS
;
A
#
# COMPACT_ATOMS: atom_id res chain seq x y z
N MET A 1 -2.68 -8.37 1.53
CA MET A 1 -3.59 -7.41 2.19
C MET A 1 -3.37 -6.07 1.52
N ALA A 2 -4.40 -5.23 1.47
CA ALA A 2 -4.38 -3.86 0.96
C ALA A 2 -5.35 -2.99 1.76
N LEU A 3 -5.27 -1.67 1.59
CA LEU A 3 -6.23 -0.69 2.09
C LEU A 3 -7.11 -0.19 0.95
N LYS A 4 -8.41 -0.10 1.21
CA LYS A 4 -9.42 0.53 0.34
C LYS A 4 -9.72 1.93 0.84
N LYS A 5 -9.31 2.94 0.07
CA LYS A 5 -9.55 4.34 0.41
C LYS A 5 -9.35 5.20 -0.82
N LYS A 6 -10.28 6.10 -1.14
CA LYS A 6 -10.05 7.06 -2.23
C LYS A 6 -9.02 8.12 -1.81
N VAL A 7 -7.92 8.21 -2.54
CA VAL A 7 -6.87 9.21 -2.38
C VAL A 7 -6.62 9.87 -3.74
N ILE A 8 -6.64 11.21 -3.77
CA ILE A 8 -6.26 12.00 -4.95
C ILE A 8 -4.75 12.22 -4.89
N GLN A 9 -4.04 11.70 -5.89
CA GLN A 9 -2.60 11.83 -6.00
C GLN A 9 -2.20 13.25 -6.45
N ASP A 10 -0.91 13.58 -6.30
CA ASP A 10 -0.34 14.88 -6.70
C ASP A 10 -0.49 15.20 -8.20
N ASP A 11 -0.56 14.17 -9.04
CA ASP A 11 -0.81 14.25 -10.48
C ASP A 11 -2.30 14.32 -10.85
N GLY A 12 -3.19 14.36 -9.84
CA GLY A 12 -4.64 14.45 -9.98
C GLY A 12 -5.34 13.11 -10.22
N VAL A 13 -4.60 12.00 -10.35
CA VAL A 13 -5.20 10.68 -10.52
C VAL A 13 -5.80 10.21 -9.19
N THR A 14 -7.04 9.70 -9.23
CA THR A 14 -7.64 9.07 -8.05
C THR A 14 -7.24 7.60 -7.99
N THR A 15 -6.67 7.19 -6.85
CA THR A 15 -6.40 5.79 -6.52
C THR A 15 -7.30 5.33 -5.39
N GLU A 16 -7.65 4.04 -5.36
CA GLU A 16 -8.47 3.50 -4.27
C GLU A 16 -7.93 2.21 -3.65
N TYR A 17 -6.91 1.59 -4.26
CA TYR A 17 -6.37 0.32 -3.83
C TYR A 17 -4.88 0.48 -3.48
N HIS A 18 -4.53 0.32 -2.21
CA HIS A 18 -3.21 0.66 -1.68
C HIS A 18 -2.58 -0.53 -0.98
N ARG A 19 -1.41 -0.96 -1.41
CA ARG A 19 -0.70 -2.08 -0.77
C ARG A 19 0.70 -1.66 -0.39
N ILE A 20 1.21 -2.24 0.69
CA ILE A 20 2.61 -2.11 1.06
C ILE A 20 3.45 -2.82 0.00
N LEU A 21 4.36 -2.08 -0.62
CA LEU A 21 5.37 -2.58 -1.54
C LEU A 21 6.56 -3.16 -0.76
N TYR A 22 7.05 -2.41 0.23
CA TYR A 22 8.07 -2.87 1.17
C TYR A 22 7.98 -2.12 2.50
N VAL A 23 8.53 -2.76 3.53
CA VAL A 23 8.88 -2.12 4.80
C VAL A 23 10.39 -2.26 4.96
N GLN A 24 11.07 -1.15 5.25
CA GLN A 24 12.51 -1.14 5.48
C GLN A 24 12.81 -0.44 6.81
N SER A 25 13.55 -1.10 7.69
CA SER A 25 14.02 -0.49 8.94
C SER A 25 15.47 -0.02 8.79
N THR A 26 15.70 1.26 9.04
CA THR A 26 17.03 1.85 9.18
C THR A 26 17.38 1.91 10.67
N VAL A 27 18.31 1.05 11.09
CA VAL A 27 18.68 0.87 12.51
C VAL A 27 19.05 2.21 13.15
N ASN A 28 18.52 2.47 14.35
CA ASN A 28 18.71 3.71 15.12
C ASN A 28 18.22 4.98 14.40
N SER A 29 17.30 4.88 13.43
CA SER A 29 16.78 6.03 12.69
C SER A 29 15.27 5.99 12.50
N HIS A 30 14.77 5.20 11.54
CA HIS A 30 13.36 5.21 11.14
C HIS A 30 13.00 3.92 10.40
N CYS A 31 11.71 3.67 10.24
CA CYS A 31 11.15 2.71 9.30
C CYS A 31 10.50 3.43 8.12
N SER A 32 10.79 2.95 6.91
CA SER A 32 10.16 3.39 5.67
C SER A 32 9.10 2.37 5.25
N VAL A 33 7.88 2.84 5.02
CA VAL A 33 6.75 2.06 4.49
C VAL A 33 6.44 2.58 3.10
N ALA A 34 6.85 1.85 2.07
CA ALA A 34 6.50 2.19 0.70
C ALA A 34 5.14 1.61 0.34
N VAL A 35 4.24 2.46 -0.13
CA VAL A 35 2.88 2.10 -0.54
C VAL A 35 2.76 2.26 -2.04
N ILE A 36 2.35 1.20 -2.72
CA ILE A 36 1.99 1.22 -4.13
C ILE A 36 0.46 1.30 -4.26
N SER A 37 0.01 2.32 -4.98
CA SER A 37 -1.40 2.70 -5.14
C SER A 37 -1.84 2.48 -6.58
N LEU A 38 -2.97 1.80 -6.75
CA LEU A 38 -3.63 1.52 -8.02
C LEU A 38 -4.96 2.27 -8.11
N VAL A 39 -5.39 2.55 -9.34
CA VAL A 39 -6.67 3.25 -9.58
C VAL A 39 -7.88 2.48 -9.08
N SER A 40 -7.82 1.14 -9.00
CA SER A 40 -8.87 0.28 -8.46
C SER A 40 -8.39 -1.15 -8.16
N GLU A 41 -9.19 -1.86 -7.37
CA GLU A 41 -9.05 -3.31 -7.17
C GLU A 41 -9.23 -4.09 -8.48
N GLU A 42 -10.08 -3.61 -9.40
CA GLU A 42 -10.25 -4.23 -10.72
C GLU A 42 -8.93 -4.23 -11.51
N ILE A 43 -8.17 -3.13 -11.47
CA ILE A 43 -6.86 -3.06 -12.13
C ILE A 43 -5.85 -4.01 -11.51
N ARG A 44 -5.90 -4.21 -10.18
CA ARG A 44 -5.11 -5.24 -9.51
C ARG A 44 -5.45 -6.64 -10.02
N ASN A 45 -6.74 -6.96 -10.16
CA ASN A 45 -7.20 -8.25 -10.66
C ASN A 45 -6.77 -8.49 -12.11
N LYS A 46 -6.90 -7.49 -12.98
CA LYS A 46 -6.39 -7.55 -14.36
C LYS A 46 -4.87 -7.72 -14.43
N GLN A 47 -4.14 -7.09 -13.51
CA GLN A 47 -2.69 -7.28 -13.39
C GLN A 47 -2.34 -8.73 -13.01
N LEU A 48 -3.06 -9.30 -12.02
CA LEU A 48 -2.87 -10.69 -11.58
C LEU A 48 -3.24 -11.71 -12.68
N ALA A 49 -4.27 -11.41 -13.48
CA ALA A 49 -4.68 -12.21 -14.63
C ALA A 49 -3.73 -12.08 -15.85
N GLY A 50 -2.74 -11.17 -15.79
CA GLY A 50 -1.84 -10.89 -16.92
C GLY A 50 -2.46 -10.10 -18.06
N GLU A 51 -3.68 -9.58 -17.89
CA GLU A 51 -4.38 -8.75 -18.88
C GLU A 51 -3.75 -7.36 -19.02
N ILE A 52 -3.12 -6.87 -17.94
CA ILE A 52 -2.41 -5.58 -17.91
C ILE A 52 -1.04 -5.79 -17.28
N GLN A 53 0.02 -5.67 -18.07
CA GLN A 53 1.40 -5.82 -17.56
C GLN A 53 1.84 -4.64 -16.68
N GLN A 54 1.51 -3.41 -17.09
CA GLN A 54 1.95 -2.18 -16.44
C GLN A 54 0.77 -1.24 -16.21
N PRO A 55 -0.04 -1.48 -15.15
CA PRO A 55 -1.08 -0.55 -14.79
C PRO A 55 -0.47 0.76 -14.28
N TYR A 56 -1.27 1.84 -14.30
CA TYR A 56 -0.91 3.06 -13.57
C TYR A 56 -0.65 2.71 -12.10
N GLN A 57 0.48 3.19 -11.58
CA GLN A 57 0.94 2.97 -10.23
C GLN A 57 1.51 4.27 -9.68
N LYS A 58 1.05 4.66 -8.49
CA LYS A 58 1.69 5.72 -7.71
C LYS A 58 2.34 5.13 -6.49
N ILE A 59 3.64 5.40 -6.31
CA ILE A 59 4.40 4.93 -5.16
C ILE A 59 4.71 6.12 -4.26
N VAL A 60 4.34 6.02 -3.00
CA VAL A 60 4.63 7.01 -1.96
C VAL A 60 5.26 6.30 -0.77
N THR A 61 6.29 6.90 -0.19
CA THR A 61 6.98 6.36 0.99
C THR A 61 6.62 7.20 2.21
N TYR A 62 6.20 6.53 3.27
CA TYR A 62 5.92 7.11 4.58
C TYR A 62 7.01 6.71 5.56
N GLU A 63 7.40 7.62 6.44
CA GLU A 63 8.44 7.37 7.44
C GLU A 63 7.83 7.42 8.84
N THR A 64 8.20 6.45 9.69
CA THR A 64 7.85 6.43 11.10
C THR A 64 9.08 6.17 11.96
N THR A 65 9.13 6.79 13.13
CA THR A 65 10.15 6.50 14.15
C THR A 65 9.74 5.34 15.06
N GLU A 66 8.59 4.72 14.83
CA GLU A 66 8.20 3.48 15.51
C GLU A 66 8.94 2.30 14.87
N TYR A 67 10.19 2.09 15.29
CA TYR A 67 11.12 1.16 14.63
C TYR A 67 11.19 -0.24 15.26
N ASP A 68 10.64 -0.44 16.45
CA ASP A 68 10.68 -1.74 17.13
C ASP A 68 9.59 -2.68 16.56
N ASP A 69 10.04 -3.69 15.83
CA ASP A 69 9.23 -4.78 15.28
C ASP A 69 8.10 -4.34 14.34
N LEU A 70 8.36 -3.48 13.35
CA LEU A 70 7.34 -3.13 12.35
C LEU A 70 7.06 -4.32 11.42
N THR A 71 6.10 -5.17 11.82
CA THR A 71 5.53 -6.21 10.96
C THR A 71 4.68 -5.57 9.86
N ILE A 72 4.33 -6.34 8.82
CA ILE A 72 3.44 -5.86 7.75
C ILE A 72 2.11 -5.38 8.33
N GLU A 73 1.57 -6.09 9.33
CA GLU A 73 0.30 -5.75 9.99
C GLU A 73 0.41 -4.42 10.73
N LYS A 74 1.47 -4.21 11.52
CA LYS A 74 1.71 -2.93 12.19
C LYS A 74 1.93 -1.79 11.21
N ALA A 75 2.56 -2.05 10.06
CA ALA A 75 2.72 -1.04 9.03
C ALA A 75 1.36 -0.63 8.43
N TYR A 76 0.41 -1.55 8.25
CA TYR A 76 -0.95 -1.20 7.84
C TYR A 76 -1.71 -0.41 8.91
N GLU A 77 -1.56 -0.77 10.18
CA GLU A 77 -2.15 -0.01 11.29
C GLU A 77 -1.56 1.41 11.38
N TYR A 78 -0.24 1.54 11.22
CA TYR A 78 0.43 2.84 11.11
C TYR A 78 -0.16 3.68 9.97
N LEU A 79 -0.31 3.11 8.76
CA LEU A 79 -0.87 3.84 7.63
C LEU A 79 -2.26 4.41 7.96
N LYS A 80 -3.13 3.66 8.62
CA LYS A 80 -4.47 4.12 9.02
C LYS A 80 -4.46 5.29 10.01
N THR A 81 -3.34 5.57 10.67
CA THR A 81 -3.18 6.77 11.52
C THR A 81 -2.92 8.05 10.71
N LEU A 82 -2.51 7.91 9.44
CA LEU A 82 -2.26 9.04 8.55
C LEU A 82 -3.58 9.63 8.05
N PRO A 83 -3.71 10.97 7.95
CA PRO A 83 -4.96 11.62 7.53
C PRO A 83 -5.52 11.12 6.19
N GLU A 84 -4.66 10.74 5.26
CA GLU A 84 -5.08 10.27 3.94
C GLU A 84 -5.72 8.87 3.95
N PHE A 85 -5.35 8.04 4.94
CA PHE A 85 -5.85 6.67 5.10
C PHE A 85 -6.83 6.53 6.27
N GLU A 86 -7.24 7.64 6.89
CA GLU A 86 -8.23 7.62 7.97
C GLU A 86 -9.53 6.92 7.51
N GLY A 87 -9.95 5.90 8.25
CA GLY A 87 -11.14 5.10 7.90
C GLY A 87 -10.98 4.22 6.65
N ALA A 88 -9.75 3.90 6.24
CA ALA A 88 -9.51 2.91 5.20
C ALA A 88 -9.95 1.51 5.65
N GLU A 89 -10.55 0.75 4.72
CA GLU A 89 -10.98 -0.63 4.96
C GLU A 89 -9.90 -1.62 4.53
N ASP A 90 -9.73 -2.72 5.27
CA ASP A 90 -8.80 -3.78 4.88
C ASP A 90 -9.39 -4.65 3.76
N ILE A 91 -8.59 -4.92 2.73
CA ILE A 91 -8.85 -5.94 1.72
C ILE A 91 -7.90 -7.11 1.93
N LEU A 92 -8.45 -8.28 2.21
CA LEU A 92 -7.68 -9.52 2.30
C LEU A 92 -7.46 -10.08 0.89
N GLU A 93 -6.21 -10.07 0.42
CA GLU A 93 -5.84 -10.76 -0.81
C GLU A 93 -5.62 -12.26 -0.50
N GLU A 94 -6.17 -13.14 -1.33
CA GLU A 94 -5.83 -14.56 -1.29
C GLU A 94 -4.34 -14.74 -1.63
N LYS A 95 -3.66 -15.67 -0.94
CA LYS A 95 -2.28 -16.00 -1.26
C LYS A 95 -2.25 -16.66 -2.64
N HIS A 96 -1.90 -15.88 -3.67
CA HIS A 96 -1.51 -16.45 -4.95
C HIS A 96 -0.17 -17.14 -4.75
N ASN A 97 -0.20 -18.46 -4.61
CA ASN A 97 0.99 -19.30 -4.67
C ASN A 97 1.62 -19.07 -6.05
N LEU A 98 2.68 -18.27 -6.10
CA LEU A 98 3.58 -18.23 -7.24
C LEU A 98 4.25 -19.61 -7.30
N SER A 99 3.76 -20.47 -8.19
CA SER A 99 4.35 -21.77 -8.52
C SER A 99 5.67 -21.63 -9.25
#